data_AF-A0A0N4VVY1-F1
#
_entry.id   AF-A0A0N4VVY1-F1
#
_cell.length_a   1.000
_cell.length_b   1.000
_cell.length_c   1.000
_cell.angle_alpha   90.00
_cell.angle_beta   90.00
_cell.angle_gamma   90.00
#
_symmetry.space_group_name_H-M   'P 1'
#
loop_
_entity.id
_entity.type
_entity.pdbx_description
1 polymer ?
#
loop_
_entity_poly.entity_id
_entity_poly.type
_entity_poly.pdbx_seq_one_letter_code
_entity_poly.pdbx_strand_id
1 'polypeptide(L)'
;MGNKMEGDIAIEDLKKFVADNNRLGRNAIRQVYRRWPNREIPYALSSQYGSYARSVIAKAMQEYHDKTCIRFVPRDVNRHVDYIFIHPDDGCYSLVGKTGGRQPVSLDSGCIQVGTIVHELM
;
A
#
# COMPACT_ATOMS: atom_id res chain seq x y z
N MET A 1 -17.47 10.23 -9.11
CA MET A 1 -16.22 10.99 -8.95
C MET A 1 -15.55 10.58 -7.66
N GLY A 2 -14.53 9.71 -7.73
CA GLY A 2 -13.78 9.26 -6.54
C GLY A 2 -12.82 10.34 -6.06
N ASN A 3 -12.80 10.58 -4.75
CA ASN A 3 -11.95 11.59 -4.13
C ASN A 3 -10.54 11.02 -3.94
N LYS A 4 -9.67 11.21 -4.95
CA LYS A 4 -8.23 10.96 -4.81
C LYS A 4 -7.54 12.25 -4.32
N MET A 5 -6.77 12.18 -3.24
CA MET A 5 -5.78 13.21 -2.93
C MET A 5 -4.46 12.84 -3.60
N GLU A 6 -3.63 13.83 -3.94
CA GLU A 6 -2.33 13.69 -4.66
C GLU A 6 -2.39 13.05 -6.07
N GLY A 7 -3.53 12.50 -6.48
CA GLY A 7 -3.78 11.93 -7.82
C GLY A 7 -3.83 10.40 -7.82
N ASP A 8 -3.29 9.78 -6.79
CA ASP A 8 -3.05 8.36 -6.59
C ASP A 8 -3.42 7.87 -5.18
N ILE A 9 -3.62 8.76 -4.20
CA ILE A 9 -4.05 8.39 -2.84
C ILE A 9 -5.57 8.32 -2.75
N ALA A 10 -6.11 7.12 -2.57
CA ALA A 10 -7.52 6.93 -2.26
C ALA A 10 -7.78 7.17 -0.75
N ILE A 11 -8.70 8.08 -0.41
CA ILE A 11 -9.09 8.37 0.97
C ILE A 11 -10.50 7.85 1.22
N GLU A 12 -10.64 6.89 2.14
CA GLU A 12 -11.96 6.33 2.51
C GLU A 12 -12.86 7.33 3.27
N ASP A 13 -12.28 8.26 4.05
CA ASP A 13 -13.02 9.29 4.78
C ASP A 13 -12.30 10.64 4.78
N LEU A 14 -12.68 11.49 3.82
CA LEU A 14 -12.13 12.82 3.61
C LEU A 14 -12.35 13.75 4.82
N LYS A 15 -13.47 13.61 5.55
CA LYS A 15 -13.80 14.51 6.66
C LYS A 15 -12.91 14.25 7.86
N LYS A 16 -12.64 12.98 8.16
CA LYS A 16 -11.75 12.60 9.26
C LYS A 16 -10.29 13.00 8.97
N PHE A 17 -9.84 12.81 7.72
CA PHE A 17 -8.51 13.22 7.30
C PHE A 17 -8.30 14.75 7.40
N VAL A 18 -9.25 15.56 6.94
CA VAL A 18 -9.14 17.03 7.01
C VAL A 18 -9.12 17.54 8.47
N ALA A 19 -9.90 16.91 9.36
CA ALA A 19 -9.91 17.25 10.79
C ALA A 19 -8.55 16.98 11.47
N ASP A 20 -7.86 15.90 11.08
CA ASP A 20 -6.55 15.54 11.62
C ASP A 20 -5.39 16.38 11.02
N ASN A 21 -5.51 16.81 9.77
CA ASN A 21 -4.45 17.52 9.03
C ASN A 21 -4.42 19.03 9.24
N ASN A 22 -5.49 19.65 9.73
CA ASN A 22 -5.58 21.10 9.93
C ASN A 22 -4.63 21.67 11.02
N ARG A 23 -3.65 20.89 11.50
CA ARG A 23 -2.67 21.30 12.52
C ARG A 23 -1.19 21.05 12.19
N LEU A 24 -0.81 20.33 11.12
CA LEU A 24 0.58 19.85 10.99
C LEU A 24 1.04 19.68 9.53
N GLY A 25 2.03 20.48 9.10
CA GLY A 25 2.73 20.32 7.81
C GLY A 25 3.68 19.12 7.75
N ARG A 26 3.17 17.89 7.95
CA ARG A 26 3.91 16.63 7.72
C ARG A 26 2.97 15.54 7.18
N ASN A 27 3.30 14.96 6.03
CA ASN A 27 2.47 13.99 5.30
C ASN A 27 2.46 12.56 5.89
N ALA A 28 3.19 12.32 6.98
CA ALA A 28 3.30 10.99 7.58
C ALA A 28 2.14 10.67 8.54
N ILE A 29 1.56 9.47 8.43
CA ILE A 29 0.55 8.98 9.37
C ILE A 29 1.13 8.91 10.80
N ARG A 30 0.65 9.82 11.66
CA ARG A 30 1.03 9.87 13.08
C ARG A 30 0.25 8.87 13.94
N GLN A 31 -0.90 8.41 13.44
CA GLN A 31 -1.83 7.57 14.18
C GLN A 31 -1.30 6.13 14.28
N VAL A 32 -1.01 5.68 15.50
CA VAL A 32 -0.42 4.35 15.77
C VAL A 32 -1.32 3.21 15.30
N TYR A 33 -2.64 3.36 15.40
CA TYR A 33 -3.61 2.35 14.97
C TYR A 33 -3.66 2.14 13.44
N ARG A 34 -3.14 3.11 12.67
CA ARG A 34 -2.99 3.02 11.21
C ARG A 34 -1.63 2.48 10.79
N ARG A 35 -0.80 2.01 11.72
CA ARG A 35 0.49 1.39 11.42
C ARG A 35 0.34 -0.13 11.40
N TRP A 36 1.10 -0.76 10.53
CA TRP A 36 1.20 -2.22 10.50
C TRP A 36 1.90 -2.73 11.77
N PRO A 37 1.31 -3.71 12.49
CA PRO A 37 1.92 -4.28 13.68
C PRO A 37 3.24 -4.97 13.34
N ASN A 38 4.19 -4.94 14.26
CA ASN A 38 5.52 -5.55 14.12
C ASN A 38 6.35 -5.09 12.92
N ARG A 39 5.91 -4.05 12.19
CA ARG A 39 6.48 -3.62 10.91
C ARG A 39 6.32 -4.67 9.80
N GLU A 40 5.38 -5.60 9.98
CA GLU A 40 5.08 -6.63 9.00
C GLU A 40 3.82 -6.26 8.22
N ILE A 41 3.92 -6.28 6.90
CA ILE A 41 2.82 -6.03 5.97
C ILE A 41 2.51 -7.35 5.27
N PRO A 42 1.45 -8.07 5.69
CA PRO A 42 0.99 -9.24 4.98
C PRO A 42 0.46 -8.84 3.61
N TYR A 43 0.86 -9.56 2.56
CA TYR A 43 0.41 -9.28 1.20
C TYR A 43 -0.08 -10.54 0.47
N ALA A 44 -1.01 -10.33 -0.45
CA ALA A 44 -1.42 -11.30 -1.44
C ALA A 44 -1.34 -10.68 -2.84
N LEU A 45 -0.88 -11.46 -3.82
CA LEU A 45 -0.78 -11.03 -5.21
C LEU A 45 -1.91 -11.65 -6.03
N SER A 46 -2.52 -10.84 -6.90
CA SER A 46 -3.43 -11.34 -7.93
C SER A 46 -2.74 -12.36 -8.83
N SER A 47 -3.50 -13.38 -9.23
CA SER A 47 -3.04 -14.38 -10.23
C SER A 47 -2.78 -13.75 -11.59
N GLN A 48 -3.39 -12.59 -11.87
CA GLN A 48 -3.30 -11.86 -13.14
C GLN A 48 -1.89 -11.35 -13.48
N TYR A 49 -1.00 -11.19 -12.50
CA TYR A 49 0.37 -10.77 -12.78
C TYR A 49 1.13 -11.86 -13.55
N GLY A 50 1.96 -11.46 -14.51
CA GLY A 50 2.95 -12.35 -15.13
C GLY A 50 4.22 -12.50 -14.27
N SER A 51 5.14 -13.37 -14.70
CA SER A 51 6.44 -13.56 -14.04
C SER A 51 7.26 -12.27 -13.96
N TYR A 52 7.25 -11.46 -15.02
CA TYR A 52 7.93 -10.16 -15.06
C TYR A 52 7.38 -9.18 -14.02
N ALA A 53 6.05 -8.98 -13.98
CA ALA A 53 5.46 -8.07 -13.00
C ALA A 53 5.73 -8.53 -11.56
N ARG A 54 5.66 -9.85 -11.30
CA ARG A 54 6.01 -10.41 -9.98
C ARG A 54 7.47 -10.16 -9.61
N SER A 55 8.41 -10.26 -10.54
CA SER A 55 9.83 -10.01 -10.25
C SER A 55 10.10 -8.54 -9.94
N VAL A 56 9.43 -7.61 -10.64
CA VAL A 56 9.54 -6.17 -10.37
C VAL A 56 8.90 -5.80 -9.03
N ILE A 57 7.73 -6.35 -8.70
CA ILE A 57 7.09 -6.18 -7.38
C ILE A 57 8.00 -6.72 -6.26
N ALA A 58 8.56 -7.92 -6.44
CA ALA A 58 9.49 -8.51 -5.47
C ALA A 58 10.74 -7.64 -5.28
N LYS A 59 11.29 -7.08 -6.36
CA LYS A 59 12.42 -6.15 -6.29
C LYS A 59 12.08 -4.88 -5.52
N ALA A 60 10.89 -4.32 -5.71
CA ALA A 60 10.43 -3.17 -4.93
C ALA A 60 10.26 -3.49 -3.44
N MET A 61 9.73 -4.68 -3.11
CA MET A 61 9.67 -5.14 -1.72
C MET A 61 11.07 -5.32 -1.11
N GLN A 62 12.04 -5.80 -1.89
CA GLN A 62 13.43 -5.94 -1.45
C GLN A 62 14.07 -4.58 -1.11
N GLU A 63 13.81 -3.53 -1.90
CA GLU A 63 14.29 -2.18 -1.59
C GLU A 63 13.82 -1.70 -0.21
N TYR A 64 12.58 -2.01 0.19
CA TYR A 64 12.11 -1.76 1.55
C TYR A 64 12.87 -2.58 2.59
N HIS A 65 13.17 -3.84 2.29
CA HIS A 65 13.84 -4.73 3.22
C HIS A 65 15.27 -4.26 3.51
N ASP A 66 15.94 -3.74 2.49
CA ASP A 66 17.31 -3.25 2.54
C ASP A 66 17.42 -1.88 3.22
N LYS A 67 16.45 -0.99 2.98
CA LYS A 67 16.53 0.42 3.41
C LYS A 67 15.72 0.74 4.66
N THR A 68 14.79 -0.13 5.04
CA THR A 68 13.87 0.13 6.15
C THR A 68 13.71 -1.11 7.05
N CYS A 69 12.98 -0.93 8.15
CA CYS A 69 12.59 -2.03 9.04
C CYS A 69 11.24 -2.69 8.65
N ILE A 70 10.61 -2.25 7.55
CA ILE A 70 9.35 -2.83 7.04
C ILE A 70 9.63 -4.17 6.37
N ARG A 71 8.78 -5.16 6.63
CA ARG A 71 8.88 -6.51 6.07
C ARG A 71 7.57 -6.90 5.41
N PHE A 72 7.63 -7.19 4.13
CA PHE A 72 6.51 -7.74 3.37
C PHE A 72 6.51 -9.26 3.52
N VAL A 73 5.39 -9.82 4.00
CA VAL A 73 5.27 -11.26 4.27
C VAL A 73 4.10 -11.85 3.49
N PRO A 74 4.21 -13.06 2.92
CA PRO A 74 3.07 -13.72 2.28
C PRO A 74 1.91 -13.88 3.26
N ARG A 75 0.70 -13.55 2.81
CA ARG A 75 -0.50 -13.64 3.65
C ARG A 75 -0.81 -15.10 4.02
N ASP A 76 -0.62 -15.43 5.30
CA ASP A 76 -1.31 -16.54 5.96
C ASP A 76 -2.80 -16.19 6.23
N VAL A 77 -3.73 -16.96 5.64
CA VAL A 77 -5.17 -16.75 5.75
C VAL A 77 -5.74 -16.96 7.16
N ASN A 78 -5.05 -17.73 8.00
CA ASN A 78 -5.50 -18.03 9.37
C ASN A 78 -4.98 -17.00 10.39
N ARG A 79 -3.91 -16.28 10.05
CA ARG A 79 -3.25 -15.32 10.95
C ARG A 79 -3.48 -13.86 10.57
N HIS A 80 -3.57 -13.57 9.27
CA HIS A 80 -3.64 -12.21 8.77
C HIS A 80 -5.05 -11.85 8.31
N VAL A 81 -5.79 -11.22 9.23
CA VAL A 81 -7.06 -10.56 8.96
C VAL A 81 -6.85 -9.30 8.12
N ASP A 82 -5.83 -8.51 8.49
CA ASP A 82 -5.45 -7.29 7.79
C ASP A 82 -4.28 -7.57 6.85
N TYR A 83 -4.42 -7.20 5.57
CA TYR A 83 -3.40 -7.44 4.56
C TYR A 83 -3.63 -6.57 3.32
N ILE A 84 -2.57 -6.33 2.55
CA ILE A 84 -2.68 -5.69 1.24
C ILE A 84 -2.95 -6.72 0.14
N PHE A 85 -3.88 -6.42 -0.76
CA PHE A 85 -4.12 -7.21 -1.96
C PHE A 85 -3.67 -6.41 -3.18
N ILE A 86 -2.55 -6.84 -3.77
CA ILE A 86 -1.95 -6.19 -4.93
C ILE A 86 -2.55 -6.83 -6.18
N HIS A 87 -3.16 -6.02 -7.02
CA HIS A 87 -3.84 -6.46 -8.23
C HIS A 87 -3.77 -5.41 -9.33
N PRO A 88 -3.81 -5.82 -10.61
CA PRO A 88 -3.98 -4.88 -11.70
C PRO A 88 -5.45 -4.44 -11.74
N ASP A 89 -5.67 -3.14 -11.63
CA ASP A 89 -6.94 -2.44 -11.84
C ASP A 89 -6.65 -1.14 -12.60
N ASP A 90 -7.65 -0.28 -12.85
CA ASP A 90 -7.47 0.94 -13.65
C ASP A 90 -6.63 2.01 -12.92
N GLY A 91 -5.32 2.03 -13.23
CA GLY A 91 -4.33 3.00 -12.73
C GLY A 91 -3.51 2.52 -11.52
N CYS A 92 -2.62 3.39 -11.04
CA CYS A 92 -1.82 3.16 -9.83
C CYS A 92 -2.52 3.84 -8.64
N TYR A 93 -2.75 3.10 -7.55
CA TYR A 93 -3.22 3.69 -6.30
C TYR A 93 -3.03 2.77 -5.10
N SER A 94 -2.94 3.37 -3.93
CA SER A 94 -2.89 2.69 -2.64
C SER A 94 -3.71 3.42 -1.57
N LEU A 95 -4.04 2.69 -0.50
CA LEU A 95 -4.57 3.29 0.72
C LEU A 95 -3.40 3.57 1.67
N VAL A 96 -3.35 4.77 2.24
CA VAL A 96 -2.27 5.15 3.16
C VAL A 96 -2.46 4.47 4.52
N GLY A 97 -1.45 3.70 4.92
CA GLY A 97 -1.42 2.99 6.19
C GLY A 97 -2.35 1.76 6.25
N LYS A 98 -2.59 1.29 7.46
CA LYS A 98 -3.50 0.18 7.77
C LYS A 98 -4.92 0.74 7.96
N THR A 99 -5.83 0.39 7.05
CA THR A 99 -7.26 0.74 7.17
C THR A 99 -8.07 -0.37 7.86
N GLY A 100 -7.61 -1.63 7.74
CA GLY A 100 -8.23 -2.81 8.32
C GLY A 100 -8.81 -3.75 7.25
N GLY A 101 -8.83 -5.05 7.53
CA GLY A 101 -9.23 -6.09 6.59
C GLY A 101 -8.36 -6.15 5.33
N ARG A 102 -8.97 -6.55 4.22
CA ARG A 102 -8.32 -6.54 2.90
C ARG A 102 -8.30 -5.11 2.35
N GLN A 103 -7.12 -4.53 2.18
CA GLN A 103 -6.96 -3.25 1.49
C GLN A 103 -6.39 -3.44 0.06
N PRO A 104 -7.01 -2.86 -0.97
CA PRO A 104 -6.52 -2.98 -2.34
C PRO A 104 -5.31 -2.07 -2.57
N VAL A 105 -4.35 -2.58 -3.35
CA VAL A 105 -3.29 -1.80 -3.98
C VAL A 105 -3.37 -2.11 -5.47
N SER A 106 -3.56 -1.07 -6.29
CA SER A 106 -3.59 -1.22 -7.74
C SER A 106 -2.23 -0.92 -8.33
N LEU A 107 -1.69 -1.89 -9.06
CA LEU A 107 -0.53 -1.69 -9.93
C LEU A 107 -0.87 -2.23 -11.31
N ASP A 108 -1.32 -1.32 -12.18
CA ASP A 108 -1.48 -1.60 -13.61
C ASP A 108 -0.11 -1.79 -14.29
N SER A 109 -0.13 -2.31 -15.52
CA SER A 109 1.01 -2.43 -16.44
C SER A 109 1.87 -1.18 -16.52
N GLY A 110 1.26 0.02 -16.56
CA GLY A 110 1.98 1.30 -16.56
C GLY A 110 2.75 1.59 -15.26
N CYS A 111 2.39 0.92 -14.15
CA CYS A 111 2.95 1.11 -12.82
C CYS A 111 4.07 0.11 -12.50
N ILE A 112 4.37 -0.86 -13.39
CA ILE A 112 5.33 -1.95 -13.15
C ILE A 112 6.78 -1.44 -13.32
N GLN A 113 7.17 -0.55 -12.41
CA GLN A 113 8.52 -0.01 -12.29
C GLN A 113 8.85 0.09 -10.80
N VAL A 114 10.07 -0.26 -10.41
CA VAL A 114 10.46 -0.33 -8.98
C VAL A 114 10.16 0.98 -8.24
N GLY A 115 10.47 2.13 -8.83
CA GLY A 115 10.23 3.43 -8.21
C GLY A 115 8.74 3.71 -7.96
N THR A 116 7.88 3.47 -8.95
CA THR A 116 6.43 3.63 -8.82
C THR A 116 5.85 2.69 -7.78
N ILE A 117 6.26 1.42 -7.80
CA ILE A 117 5.78 0.44 -6.80
C ILE A 117 6.24 0.82 -5.40
N VAL A 118 7.46 1.34 -5.25
CA VAL A 118 7.94 1.83 -3.95
C VAL A 118 7.08 3.00 -3.47
N HIS A 119 6.75 3.95 -4.35
CA HIS A 119 5.87 5.08 -4.04
C HIS A 119 4.49 4.63 -3.56
N GLU A 120 3.88 3.66 -4.25
CA GLU A 120 2.55 3.13 -3.91
C GLU A 120 2.54 2.21 -2.68
N LEU A 121 3.69 1.75 -2.19
CA LEU A 121 3.80 0.91 -1.00
C LEU A 121 4.17 1.71 0.26
N MET A 122 4.32 3.04 0.16
CA MET A 122 4.71 3.93 1.26
C MET A 122 3.58 4.25 2.26
#